data_AF-A0A1V6CLZ0-F1
#
_entry.id   AF-A0A1V6CLZ0-F1
#
_cell.length_a   1.000
_cell.length_b   1.000
_cell.length_c   1.000
_cell.angle_alpha   90.00
_cell.angle_beta   90.00
_cell.angle_gamma   90.00
#
_symmetry.space_group_name_H-M   'P 1'
#
loop_
_entity.id
_entity.type
_entity.pdbx_description
1 polymer ?
#
loop_
_entity_poly.entity_id
_entity_poly.type
_entity_poly.pdbx_seq_one_letter_code
_entity_poly.pdbx_strand_id
1 'polypeptide(L)'
;MIQTKCRKSREMAKAKFFIALFVPLFFLAILVSTGLSAPKKVSTAKPGDCAACHESKRVLPPDHPDTKQMGLSACSPCHQKMGESSLRTKMPVSHTHNLAGVTCEKCHGKAQKRQAVEMAKCITCHNPAKLVEKTAKIKPENPHTSPHYGDSLDCNLCHHQHEKSENYCNQCHQFNFNVP
;
A
#
# COMPACT_ATOMS: atom_id res chain seq x y z
N MET A 1 31.09 -19.16 63.13
CA MET A 1 29.94 -18.86 62.23
C MET A 1 30.20 -17.72 61.21
N ILE A 2 31.46 -17.38 60.88
CA ILE A 2 31.76 -16.22 60.00
C ILE A 2 32.18 -16.64 58.58
N GLN A 3 32.78 -17.83 58.41
CA GLN A 3 33.32 -18.29 57.12
C GLN A 3 32.27 -18.70 56.08
N THR A 4 31.08 -19.15 56.49
CA THR A 4 30.02 -19.58 55.56
C THR A 4 29.27 -18.41 54.90
N LYS A 5 29.26 -17.24 55.53
CA LYS A 5 28.55 -16.04 55.02
C LYS A 5 29.30 -15.37 53.88
N CYS A 6 30.63 -15.46 53.84
CA CYS A 6 31.47 -14.86 52.80
C CYS A 6 31.46 -15.65 51.48
N ARG A 7 31.31 -16.97 51.53
CA ARG A 7 31.21 -17.82 50.33
C ARG A 7 29.90 -17.60 49.58
N LYS A 8 28.77 -17.43 50.29
CA LYS A 8 27.44 -17.23 49.69
C LYS A 8 27.30 -15.87 49.00
N SER A 9 27.98 -14.82 49.50
CA SER A 9 27.94 -13.48 48.86
C SER A 9 28.76 -13.42 47.56
N ARG A 10 29.87 -14.15 47.48
CA ARG A 10 30.71 -14.22 46.27
C ARG A 10 30.06 -15.02 45.13
N GLU A 11 29.32 -16.09 45.45
CA GLU A 11 28.56 -16.87 44.48
C GLU A 11 27.37 -16.08 43.89
N MET A 12 26.63 -15.35 44.73
CA MET A 12 25.52 -14.50 44.26
C MET A 12 25.99 -13.29 43.43
N ALA A 13 27.18 -12.75 43.72
CA ALA A 13 27.76 -11.66 42.94
C ALA A 13 28.16 -12.13 41.52
N LYS A 14 28.72 -13.33 41.39
CA LYS A 14 29.03 -13.94 40.07
C LYS A 14 27.77 -14.27 39.28
N ALA A 15 26.75 -14.85 39.91
CA ALA A 15 25.48 -15.16 39.23
C ALA A 15 24.75 -13.90 38.72
N LYS A 16 24.81 -12.78 39.46
CA LYS A 16 24.22 -11.50 39.02
C LYS A 16 25.02 -10.81 37.91
N PHE A 17 26.35 -10.97 37.89
CA PHE A 17 27.19 -10.40 36.84
C PHE A 17 27.08 -11.14 35.51
N PHE A 18 26.88 -12.46 35.54
CA PHE A 18 26.64 -13.26 34.32
C PHE A 18 25.26 -13.00 33.70
N ILE A 19 24.25 -12.65 34.50
CA ILE A 19 22.90 -12.31 34.00
C ILE A 19 22.86 -10.86 33.46
N ALA A 20 23.66 -9.94 33.98
CA ALA A 20 23.66 -8.54 33.56
C ALA A 20 24.38 -8.25 32.23
N LEU A 21 25.23 -9.17 31.76
CA LEU A 21 26.02 -8.99 30.52
C LEU A 21 25.40 -9.64 29.26
N PHE A 22 24.43 -10.55 29.42
CA PHE A 22 23.77 -11.20 28.28
C PHE A 22 22.43 -10.57 27.88
N VAL A 23 21.80 -9.77 28.74
CA VAL A 23 20.52 -9.12 28.44
C VAL A 23 20.61 -7.96 27.42
N PRO A 24 21.67 -7.11 27.38
CA PRO A 24 21.69 -6.02 26.40
C PRO A 24 22.10 -6.49 24.98
N LEU A 25 22.80 -7.62 24.83
CA LEU A 25 23.18 -8.15 23.51
C LEU A 25 22.05 -8.92 22.82
N PHE A 26 21.15 -9.54 23.59
CA PHE A 26 19.97 -10.22 23.03
C PHE A 26 18.86 -9.22 22.65
N PHE A 27 18.78 -8.08 23.33
CA PHE A 27 17.85 -7.00 22.96
C PHE A 27 18.30 -6.18 21.75
N LEU A 28 19.61 -6.12 21.45
CA LEU A 28 20.11 -5.44 20.25
C LEU A 28 19.94 -6.28 18.96
N ALA A 29 19.77 -7.60 19.07
CA ALA A 29 19.62 -8.49 17.92
C ALA A 29 18.18 -8.61 17.38
N ILE A 30 17.17 -8.09 18.09
CA ILE A 30 15.76 -8.22 17.68
C ILE A 30 15.29 -7.07 16.76
N LEU A 31 16.10 -6.04 16.55
CA LEU A 31 15.70 -4.83 15.81
C LEU A 31 15.94 -4.85 14.28
N VAL A 32 16.41 -5.95 13.68
CA VAL A 32 16.92 -5.90 12.28
C VAL A 32 16.14 -6.75 11.27
N SER A 33 15.06 -7.44 11.63
CA SER A 33 14.40 -8.34 10.67
C SER A 33 12.88 -8.23 10.61
N THR A 34 12.32 -7.02 10.60
CA THR A 34 11.06 -6.77 9.90
C THR A 34 11.35 -6.27 8.50
N GLY A 35 11.97 -7.12 7.69
CA GLY A 35 12.04 -6.90 6.26
C GLY A 35 10.62 -6.84 5.71
N LEU A 36 10.10 -5.64 5.45
CA LEU A 36 9.02 -5.42 4.49
C LEU A 36 9.55 -5.86 3.13
N SER A 37 9.55 -7.17 2.90
CA SER A 37 9.87 -7.74 1.60
C SER A 37 8.86 -7.18 0.62
N ALA A 38 9.34 -6.59 -0.48
CA ALA A 38 8.48 -6.13 -1.55
C ALA A 38 7.55 -7.28 -1.97
N PRO A 39 6.26 -7.00 -2.24
CA PRO A 39 5.30 -8.05 -2.58
C PRO A 39 5.81 -8.87 -3.77
N LYS A 40 5.85 -10.20 -3.60
CA LYS A 40 6.33 -11.13 -4.62
C LYS A 40 5.40 -11.06 -5.84
N LYS A 41 5.97 -10.78 -7.01
CA LYS A 41 5.20 -10.81 -8.26
C LYS A 41 4.79 -12.24 -8.60
N VAL A 42 3.48 -12.46 -8.76
CA VAL A 42 2.92 -13.72 -9.30
C VAL A 42 2.63 -13.51 -10.78
N SER A 43 3.48 -14.02 -11.67
CA SER A 43 3.37 -13.77 -13.12
C SER A 43 2.34 -14.63 -13.85
N THR A 44 1.86 -15.70 -13.20
CA THR A 44 0.95 -16.68 -13.80
C THR A 44 -0.51 -16.51 -13.35
N ALA A 45 -0.75 -15.73 -12.29
CA ALA A 45 -2.09 -15.47 -11.79
C ALA A 45 -2.84 -14.49 -12.69
N LYS A 46 -4.15 -14.73 -12.87
CA LYS A 46 -5.03 -13.79 -13.56
C LYS A 46 -5.33 -12.59 -12.64
N PRO A 47 -5.58 -11.39 -13.18
CA PRO A 47 -5.87 -10.20 -12.39
C PRO A 47 -7.01 -10.38 -11.36
N GLY A 48 -8.05 -11.11 -11.73
CA GLY A 48 -9.20 -11.40 -10.87
C GLY A 48 -8.99 -12.59 -9.92
N ASP A 49 -7.89 -13.35 -10.02
CA ASP A 49 -7.61 -14.46 -9.11
C ASP A 49 -6.94 -13.94 -7.82
N CYS A 50 -7.75 -13.29 -6.98
CA CYS A 50 -7.26 -12.70 -5.74
C CYS A 50 -6.62 -13.76 -4.82
N ALA A 51 -7.15 -14.98 -4.82
CA ALA A 51 -6.65 -16.07 -3.99
C ALA A 51 -5.26 -16.55 -4.42
N ALA A 52 -4.98 -16.59 -5.72
CA ALA A 52 -3.64 -16.92 -6.23
C ALA A 52 -2.56 -15.89 -5.86
N CYS A 53 -2.94 -14.64 -5.57
CA CYS A 53 -2.02 -13.59 -5.13
C CYS A 53 -2.01 -13.38 -3.61
N HIS A 54 -3.11 -13.69 -2.92
CA HIS A 54 -3.31 -13.46 -1.49
C HIS A 54 -3.58 -14.77 -0.74
N GLU A 55 -2.83 -15.83 -1.05
CA GLU A 55 -3.03 -17.20 -0.53
C GLU A 55 -3.29 -17.28 0.98
N SER A 56 -2.53 -16.54 1.79
CA SER A 56 -2.62 -16.54 3.26
C SER A 56 -3.58 -15.49 3.84
N LYS A 57 -4.07 -14.56 3.02
CA LYS A 57 -4.92 -13.45 3.45
C LYS A 57 -6.17 -13.38 2.59
N ARG A 58 -7.31 -13.80 3.15
CA ARG A 58 -8.62 -13.55 2.53
C ARG A 58 -8.83 -12.03 2.40
N VAL A 59 -8.89 -11.55 1.16
CA VAL A 59 -9.11 -10.13 0.81
C VAL A 59 -10.53 -9.85 0.31
N LEU A 60 -11.31 -10.89 0.03
CA LEU A 60 -12.72 -10.79 -0.35
C LEU A 60 -13.62 -11.26 0.80
N PRO A 61 -14.83 -10.68 0.97
CA PRO A 61 -15.82 -11.17 1.92
C PRO A 61 -16.14 -12.67 1.72
N PRO A 62 -16.57 -13.40 2.75
CA PRO A 62 -16.89 -14.83 2.65
C PRO A 62 -17.91 -15.16 1.56
N ASP A 63 -18.91 -14.29 1.36
CA ASP A 63 -20.03 -14.48 0.42
C ASP A 63 -19.76 -13.85 -0.96
N HIS A 64 -18.53 -13.40 -1.23
CA HIS A 64 -18.19 -12.82 -2.53
C HIS A 64 -18.15 -13.91 -3.62
N PRO A 65 -18.73 -13.66 -4.81
CA PRO A 65 -18.65 -14.61 -5.93
C PRO A 65 -17.20 -14.85 -6.38
N ASP A 66 -16.95 -15.97 -7.06
CA ASP A 66 -15.63 -16.26 -7.62
C ASP A 66 -15.23 -15.22 -8.67
N THR A 67 -14.05 -14.62 -8.49
CA THR A 67 -13.53 -13.51 -9.30
C THR A 67 -12.46 -13.93 -10.28
N LYS A 68 -12.01 -15.19 -10.28
CA LYS A 68 -10.85 -15.68 -11.04
C LYS A 68 -10.81 -15.30 -12.52
N GLN A 69 -11.98 -15.19 -13.16
CA GLN A 69 -12.12 -14.87 -14.58
C GLN A 69 -12.65 -13.45 -14.84
N MET A 70 -12.87 -12.65 -13.79
CA MET A 70 -13.43 -11.31 -13.90
C MET A 70 -12.35 -10.28 -14.27
N GLY A 71 -12.70 -9.40 -15.22
CA GLY A 71 -12.02 -8.12 -15.41
C GLY A 71 -12.77 -6.99 -14.69
N LEU A 72 -12.21 -5.79 -14.67
CA LEU A 72 -12.75 -4.65 -13.91
C LEU A 72 -14.22 -4.32 -14.24
N SER A 73 -14.63 -4.46 -15.51
CA SER A 73 -16.00 -4.15 -15.94
C SER A 73 -17.04 -5.09 -15.30
N ALA A 74 -16.67 -6.34 -15.04
CA ALA A 74 -17.55 -7.34 -14.43
C ALA A 74 -17.87 -7.04 -12.96
N CYS A 75 -17.11 -6.14 -12.31
CA CYS A 75 -17.37 -5.72 -10.92
C CYS A 75 -18.50 -4.69 -10.82
N SER A 76 -18.68 -3.87 -11.86
CA SER A 76 -19.59 -2.70 -11.86
C SER A 76 -21.08 -3.01 -11.61
N PRO A 77 -21.63 -4.19 -11.99
CA PRO A 77 -23.01 -4.54 -11.67
C PRO A 77 -23.32 -4.59 -10.16
N CYS A 78 -22.32 -4.89 -9.32
CA CYS A 78 -22.49 -4.98 -7.87
C CYS A 78 -21.78 -3.84 -7.12
N HIS A 79 -20.63 -3.42 -7.63
CA HIS A 79 -19.78 -2.38 -7.04
C HIS A 79 -19.99 -1.05 -7.73
N GLN A 80 -20.80 -0.20 -7.11
CA GLN A 80 -21.10 1.13 -7.64
C GLN A 80 -19.88 2.06 -7.47
N LYS A 81 -19.80 3.11 -8.30
CA LYS A 81 -18.69 4.08 -8.20
C LYS A 81 -18.67 4.83 -6.86
N MET A 82 -19.84 4.98 -6.23
CA MET A 82 -20.06 5.66 -4.97
C MET A 82 -20.98 4.81 -4.09
N GLY A 83 -21.02 5.10 -2.79
CA GLY A 83 -21.81 4.35 -1.82
C GLY A 83 -21.03 3.19 -1.18
N GLU A 84 -21.71 2.42 -0.36
CA GLU A 84 -21.13 1.38 0.49
C GLU A 84 -20.44 0.26 -0.31
N SER A 85 -20.99 -0.11 -1.47
CA SER A 85 -20.41 -1.14 -2.33
C SER A 85 -19.23 -0.65 -3.18
N SER A 86 -18.79 0.60 -3.03
CA SER A 86 -17.68 1.15 -3.81
C SER A 86 -16.34 0.52 -3.44
N LEU A 87 -15.59 0.15 -4.48
CA LEU A 87 -14.24 -0.38 -4.35
C LEU A 87 -13.17 0.72 -4.27
N ARG A 88 -13.55 2.00 -4.40
CA ARG A 88 -12.59 3.12 -4.22
C ARG A 88 -11.95 3.01 -2.85
N THR A 89 -10.64 3.25 -2.76
CA THR A 89 -9.84 3.15 -1.51
C THR A 89 -9.72 1.74 -0.90
N LYS A 90 -10.38 0.72 -1.45
CA LYS A 90 -10.35 -0.66 -0.92
C LYS A 90 -9.17 -1.48 -1.46
N MET A 91 -8.57 -1.04 -2.56
CA MET A 91 -7.41 -1.65 -3.18
C MET A 91 -6.51 -0.60 -3.82
N PRO A 92 -5.17 -0.80 -3.86
CA PRO A 92 -4.26 0.08 -4.57
C PRO A 92 -4.62 0.25 -6.04
N VAL A 93 -4.26 1.40 -6.63
CA VAL A 93 -4.59 1.71 -8.04
C VAL A 93 -4.01 0.68 -9.01
N SER A 94 -2.91 0.00 -8.65
CA SER A 94 -2.34 -1.08 -9.46
C SER A 94 -3.33 -2.22 -9.71
N HIS A 95 -4.21 -2.54 -8.76
CA HIS A 95 -5.22 -3.59 -8.93
C HIS A 95 -6.24 -3.17 -9.99
N THR A 96 -6.76 -1.96 -9.90
CA THR A 96 -7.71 -1.40 -10.87
C THR A 96 -7.11 -1.41 -12.28
N HIS A 97 -5.86 -0.96 -12.43
CA HIS A 97 -5.14 -1.01 -13.69
C HIS A 97 -4.94 -2.43 -14.21
N ASN A 98 -4.50 -3.36 -13.36
CA ASN A 98 -4.28 -4.74 -13.74
C ASN A 98 -5.59 -5.44 -14.17
N LEU A 99 -6.67 -5.25 -13.42
CA LEU A 99 -8.03 -5.72 -13.75
C LEU A 99 -8.59 -5.10 -15.04
N ALA A 100 -8.12 -3.92 -15.43
CA ALA A 100 -8.42 -3.25 -16.69
C ALA A 100 -7.47 -3.65 -17.84
N GLY A 101 -6.54 -4.59 -17.62
CA GLY A 101 -5.60 -5.07 -18.64
C GLY A 101 -4.36 -4.17 -18.84
N VAL A 102 -4.05 -3.31 -17.87
CA VAL A 102 -2.80 -2.56 -17.84
C VAL A 102 -1.72 -3.41 -17.16
N THR A 103 -0.79 -3.94 -17.96
CA THR A 103 0.29 -4.80 -17.48
C THR A 103 1.45 -3.97 -16.89
N CYS A 104 2.31 -4.61 -16.11
CA CYS A 104 3.50 -3.95 -15.54
C CYS A 104 4.39 -3.31 -16.62
N GLU A 105 4.48 -3.95 -17.80
CA GLU A 105 5.29 -3.49 -18.93
C GLU A 105 4.75 -2.19 -19.55
N LYS A 106 3.44 -1.95 -19.50
CA LYS A 106 2.87 -0.70 -20.02
C LYS A 106 3.37 0.54 -19.25
N CYS A 107 3.68 0.39 -17.95
CA CYS A 107 4.24 1.46 -17.15
C CYS A 107 5.78 1.42 -17.13
N HIS A 108 6.36 0.26 -16.84
CA HIS A 108 7.80 0.11 -16.56
C HIS A 108 8.62 -0.36 -17.76
N GLY A 109 8.00 -0.62 -18.91
CA GLY A 109 8.65 -1.25 -20.06
C GLY A 109 9.27 -2.60 -19.71
N LYS A 110 10.38 -2.92 -20.37
CA LYS A 110 11.14 -4.15 -20.18
C LYS A 110 12.22 -4.04 -19.09
N ALA A 111 12.14 -3.02 -18.24
CA ALA A 111 13.13 -2.77 -17.20
C ALA A 111 13.20 -3.96 -16.22
N GLN A 112 14.42 -4.48 -16.00
CA GLN A 112 14.67 -5.56 -15.05
C GLN A 112 14.43 -5.12 -13.60
N LYS A 113 14.88 -3.90 -13.26
CA LYS A 113 14.56 -3.22 -11.99
C LYS A 113 13.53 -2.13 -12.27
N ARG A 114 12.36 -2.24 -11.63
CA ARG A 114 11.27 -1.28 -11.76
C ARG A 114 11.44 -0.19 -10.70
N GLN A 115 11.33 1.07 -11.12
CA GLN A 115 11.34 2.24 -10.25
C GLN A 115 10.00 2.97 -10.37
N ALA A 116 9.79 3.99 -9.52
CA ALA A 116 8.67 4.90 -9.67
C ALA A 116 8.66 5.50 -11.09
N VAL A 117 7.47 5.75 -11.62
CA VAL A 117 7.31 6.35 -12.95
C VAL A 117 6.90 7.80 -12.79
N GLU A 118 7.46 8.66 -13.65
CA GLU A 118 7.07 10.06 -13.73
C GLU A 118 5.59 10.22 -14.13
N MET A 119 4.97 11.33 -13.72
CA MET A 119 3.60 11.70 -14.12
C MET A 119 3.37 11.61 -15.63
N ALA A 120 4.41 11.86 -16.43
CA ALA A 120 4.39 11.72 -17.89
C ALA A 120 3.88 10.34 -18.35
N LYS A 121 4.09 9.28 -17.56
CA LYS A 121 3.56 7.93 -17.86
C LYS A 121 2.04 7.84 -17.64
N CYS A 122 1.51 8.54 -16.66
CA CYS A 122 0.08 8.56 -16.36
C CYS A 122 -0.69 9.26 -17.49
N ILE A 123 -0.15 10.39 -17.97
CA ILE A 123 -0.82 11.24 -18.96
C ILE A 123 -0.83 10.64 -20.37
N THR A 124 -0.06 9.59 -20.65
CA THR A 124 -0.17 8.85 -21.93
C THR A 124 -1.57 8.26 -22.13
N CYS A 125 -2.28 7.99 -21.02
CA CYS A 125 -3.63 7.44 -21.03
C CYS A 125 -4.66 8.39 -20.38
N HIS A 126 -4.25 9.20 -19.41
CA HIS A 126 -5.11 10.09 -18.63
C HIS A 126 -4.87 11.56 -18.99
N ASN A 127 -5.69 12.12 -19.87
CA ASN A 127 -5.60 13.54 -20.23
C ASN A 127 -6.04 14.45 -19.05
N PRO A 128 -5.19 15.36 -18.53
CA PRO A 128 -5.50 16.20 -17.38
C PRO A 128 -6.75 17.07 -17.58
N ALA A 129 -6.88 17.76 -18.70
CA ALA A 129 -8.05 18.60 -18.99
C ALA A 129 -9.36 17.81 -18.97
N LYS A 130 -9.37 16.59 -19.54
CA LYS A 130 -10.54 15.69 -19.46
C LYS A 130 -10.83 15.20 -18.05
N LEU A 131 -9.79 15.02 -17.22
CA LEU A 131 -9.98 14.66 -15.81
C LEU A 131 -10.62 15.81 -15.04
N VAL A 132 -10.13 17.05 -15.23
CA VAL A 132 -10.72 18.28 -14.66
C VAL A 132 -12.20 18.38 -15.01
N GLU A 133 -12.55 18.24 -16.29
CA GLU A 133 -13.95 18.28 -16.74
C GLU A 133 -14.79 17.18 -16.06
N LYS A 134 -14.29 15.95 -16.04
CA LYS A 134 -14.99 14.79 -15.47
C LYS A 134 -15.22 14.93 -13.95
N THR A 135 -14.37 15.67 -13.25
CA THR A 135 -14.50 15.90 -11.81
C THR A 135 -15.06 17.26 -11.43
N ALA A 136 -15.56 18.05 -12.38
CA ALA A 136 -16.15 19.37 -12.14
C ALA A 136 -17.33 19.38 -11.14
N LYS A 137 -18.00 18.22 -10.96
CA LYS A 137 -19.11 18.07 -10.00
C LYS A 137 -18.68 17.74 -8.57
N ILE A 138 -17.39 17.44 -8.34
CA ILE A 138 -16.89 17.15 -7.00
C ILE A 138 -16.86 18.45 -6.20
N LYS A 139 -17.33 18.39 -4.95
CA LYS A 139 -17.40 19.51 -4.02
C LYS A 139 -16.56 19.23 -2.77
N PRO A 140 -16.04 20.26 -2.07
CA PRO A 140 -16.25 21.69 -2.33
C PRO A 140 -15.52 22.21 -3.57
N GLU A 141 -14.39 21.61 -3.92
CA GLU A 141 -13.54 22.01 -5.04
C GLU A 141 -13.17 20.81 -5.92
N ASN A 142 -12.78 21.08 -7.16
CA ASN A 142 -12.35 20.05 -8.09
C ASN A 142 -10.96 19.51 -7.71
N PRO A 143 -10.78 18.20 -7.39
CA PRO A 143 -9.50 17.67 -6.92
C PRO A 143 -8.40 17.63 -8.00
N HIS A 144 -8.74 17.85 -9.28
CA HIS A 144 -7.77 17.83 -10.38
C HIS A 144 -7.42 19.21 -10.93
N THR A 145 -7.91 20.29 -10.32
CA THR A 145 -7.44 21.65 -10.62
C THR A 145 -7.39 22.46 -9.33
N SER A 146 -6.30 23.19 -9.08
CA SER A 146 -6.13 23.94 -7.84
C SER A 146 -5.53 25.33 -8.08
N PRO A 147 -5.76 26.29 -7.16
CA PRO A 147 -5.10 27.60 -7.22
C PRO A 147 -3.57 27.53 -7.13
N HIS A 148 -3.00 26.49 -6.52
CA HIS A 148 -1.56 26.34 -6.35
C HIS A 148 -0.87 25.74 -7.57
N TYR A 149 -1.50 24.76 -8.22
CA TYR A 149 -0.84 23.90 -9.21
C TYR A 149 -1.57 23.84 -10.56
N GLY A 150 -2.70 24.53 -10.71
CA GLY A 150 -3.59 24.35 -11.86
C GLY A 150 -3.96 22.87 -12.00
N ASP A 151 -3.88 22.36 -13.21
CA ASP A 151 -4.11 20.94 -13.58
C ASP A 151 -2.82 20.12 -13.71
N SER A 152 -1.70 20.63 -13.18
CA SER A 152 -0.35 20.09 -13.38
C SER A 152 0.29 19.45 -12.15
N LEU A 153 -0.45 19.33 -11.04
CA LEU A 153 0.03 18.65 -9.83
C LEU A 153 0.39 17.18 -10.15
N ASP A 154 1.54 16.72 -9.67
CA ASP A 154 2.00 15.35 -9.92
C ASP A 154 0.98 14.33 -9.39
N CYS A 155 0.49 13.46 -10.28
CA CYS A 155 -0.48 12.42 -9.97
C CYS A 155 -0.01 11.51 -8.82
N ASN A 156 1.30 11.26 -8.70
CA ASN A 156 1.88 10.37 -7.71
C ASN A 156 1.76 10.91 -6.27
N LEU A 157 1.46 12.20 -6.07
CA LEU A 157 1.27 12.78 -4.74
C LEU A 157 -0.03 12.32 -4.07
N CYS A 158 -1.01 11.87 -4.85
CA CYS A 158 -2.28 11.36 -4.34
C CYS A 158 -2.53 9.91 -4.74
N HIS A 159 -2.30 9.57 -6.03
CA HIS A 159 -2.65 8.28 -6.61
C HIS A 159 -1.49 7.30 -6.53
N HIS A 160 -1.42 6.54 -5.45
CA HIS A 160 -0.36 5.58 -5.26
C HIS A 160 -0.70 4.23 -5.88
N GLN A 161 0.17 3.75 -6.78
CA GLN A 161 -0.07 2.50 -7.49
C GLN A 161 0.11 1.28 -6.58
N HIS A 162 1.17 1.26 -5.79
CA HIS A 162 1.58 0.07 -5.04
C HIS A 162 1.39 0.19 -3.52
N GLU A 163 0.61 1.18 -3.09
CA GLU A 163 0.23 1.41 -1.69
C GLU A 163 -1.12 2.14 -1.62
N LYS A 164 -1.56 2.49 -0.42
CA LYS A 164 -2.84 3.17 -0.22
C LYS A 164 -2.71 4.63 -0.63
N SER A 165 -3.51 5.06 -1.60
CA SER A 165 -3.65 6.46 -2.02
C SER A 165 -4.00 7.40 -0.86
N GLU A 166 -3.53 8.64 -0.95
CA GLU A 166 -3.78 9.68 0.03
C GLU A 166 -4.30 10.97 -0.62
N ASN A 167 -4.82 11.87 0.22
CA ASN A 167 -5.22 13.20 -0.22
C ASN A 167 -4.10 14.19 0.13
N TYR A 168 -3.20 14.46 -0.80
CA TYR A 168 -2.07 15.38 -0.63
C TYR A 168 -2.50 16.76 -0.08
N CYS A 169 -3.67 17.25 -0.54
CA CYS A 169 -4.20 18.53 -0.11
C CYS A 169 -4.48 18.57 1.41
N ASN A 170 -4.72 17.41 2.04
CA ASN A 170 -5.01 17.32 3.46
C ASN A 170 -3.80 17.53 4.37
N GLN A 171 -2.61 17.71 3.80
CA GLN A 171 -1.45 18.17 4.56
C GLN A 171 -1.63 19.62 5.06
N CYS A 172 -2.47 20.42 4.39
CA CYS A 172 -2.74 21.81 4.76
C CYS A 172 -4.23 22.16 4.85
N HIS A 173 -5.09 21.45 4.12
CA HIS A 173 -6.53 21.68 4.08
C HIS A 173 -7.31 20.51 4.68
N GLN A 174 -8.64 20.64 4.76
CA GLN A 174 -9.51 19.55 5.18
C GLN A 174 -10.54 19.27 4.10
N PHE A 175 -10.26 18.26 3.28
CA PHE A 175 -11.15 17.75 2.24
C PHE A 175 -11.46 16.27 2.45
N ASN A 176 -12.68 15.89 2.09
CA ASN A 176 -13.15 14.50 2.13
C ASN A 176 -13.14 13.87 0.73
N PHE A 177 -12.04 14.04 -0.02
CA PHE A 177 -11.91 13.47 -1.36
C PHE A 177 -11.68 11.95 -1.29
N ASN A 178 -12.46 11.21 -2.08
CA ASN A 178 -12.29 9.77 -2.27
C ASN A 178 -11.25 9.50 -3.37
N VAL A 179 -9.98 9.55 -2.97
CA VAL A 179 -8.85 9.26 -3.87
C VAL A 179 -8.86 7.76 -4.20
N PRO A 180 -8.94 7.37 -5.49
CA PRO A 180 -8.92 5.98 -5.94
C PRO A 180 -7.78 5.16 -5.38
#